data_AF-A0A7Y3HYP1-F1
#
_entry.id   AF-A0A7Y3HYP1-F1
#
_cell.length_a   1.000
_cell.length_b   1.000
_cell.length_c   1.000
_cell.angle_alpha   90.00
_cell.angle_beta   90.00
_cell.angle_gamma   90.00
#
_symmetry.space_group_name_H-M   'P 1'
#
loop_
_entity.id
_entity.type
_entity.pdbx_description
1 polymer ?
#
loop_
_entity_poly.entity_id
_entity_poly.type
_entity_poly.pdbx_seq_one_letter_code
_entity_poly.pdbx_strand_id
1 'polypeptide(L)'
;LKEIYGSNFQKVASEQMALIEKISEHIGKINTGIDAMTEARKKANQMENVDKRAFSYCDQVKPHFEEIRYHCDKLELLVDDEIWPLTKYRELLFTR
;
A
#
# COMPACT_ATOMS: atom_id res chain seq x y z
N LEU A 1 -8.18 20.24 17.82
CA LEU A 1 -7.09 20.12 18.82
C LEU A 1 -6.31 21.42 19.03
N LYS A 2 -5.76 22.06 17.98
CA LYS A 2 -5.07 23.35 18.11
C LYS A 2 -5.92 24.47 18.73
N GLU A 3 -7.17 24.59 18.31
CA GLU A 3 -8.09 25.62 18.84
C GLU A 3 -8.49 25.40 20.30
N ILE A 4 -8.45 24.14 20.78
CA ILE A 4 -8.89 23.76 22.13
C ILE A 4 -7.71 23.74 23.11
N TYR A 5 -6.54 23.26 22.67
CA TYR A 5 -5.37 23.04 23.51
C TYR A 5 -4.24 24.06 23.30
N GLY A 6 -4.40 25.01 22.38
CA GLY A 6 -3.39 26.03 22.09
C GLY A 6 -2.04 25.40 21.75
N SER A 7 -0.96 25.84 22.42
CA SER A 7 0.40 25.30 22.26
C SER A 7 0.57 23.86 22.78
N ASN A 8 -0.29 23.39 23.70
CA ASN A 8 -0.19 22.04 24.27
C ASN A 8 -0.78 20.96 23.35
N PHE A 9 -1.38 21.33 22.22
CA PHE A 9 -1.99 20.38 21.28
C PHE A 9 -1.00 19.32 20.79
N GLN A 10 0.29 19.67 20.65
CA GLN A 10 1.34 18.77 20.16
C GLN A 10 1.49 17.53 21.04
N LYS A 11 1.33 17.69 22.36
CA LYS A 11 1.43 16.58 23.32
C LYS A 11 0.19 15.68 23.31
N VAL A 12 -0.97 16.24 22.95
CA VAL A 12 -2.25 15.53 22.88
C VAL A 12 -2.46 14.87 21.52
N ALA A 13 -1.93 15.48 20.46
CA ALA A 13 -2.05 15.03 19.07
C ALA A 13 -0.90 14.13 18.60
N SER A 14 0.14 13.92 19.42
CA SER A 14 1.37 13.22 19.02
C SER A 14 1.08 11.83 18.45
N GLU A 15 0.19 11.07 19.08
CA GLU A 15 -0.19 9.72 18.61
C GLU A 15 -0.93 9.77 17.27
N GLN A 16 -1.83 10.75 17.09
CA GLN A 16 -2.57 10.93 15.84
C GLN A 16 -1.63 11.33 14.69
N MET A 17 -0.67 12.21 14.98
CA MET A 17 0.34 12.61 14.00
C MET A 17 1.22 11.43 13.60
N ALA A 18 1.70 10.64 14.57
CA ALA A 18 2.49 9.44 14.30
C ALA A 18 1.73 8.40 13.46
N LEU A 19 0.41 8.25 13.67
CA LEU A 19 -0.43 7.39 12.84
C LEU A 19 -0.54 7.90 11.40
N ILE A 20 -0.79 9.20 11.21
CA ILE A 20 -0.88 9.83 9.89
C ILE A 20 0.44 9.68 9.12
N GLU A 21 1.57 9.85 9.80
CA GLU A 21 2.89 9.66 9.20
C GLU A 21 3.09 8.22 8.72
N LYS A 22 2.75 7.22 9.54
CA LYS A 22 2.82 5.80 9.16
C LYS A 22 1.93 5.45 7.96
N ILE A 23 0.70 5.97 7.95
CA ILE A 23 -0.22 5.79 6.81
C ILE A 23 0.39 6.40 5.56
N SER A 24 0.91 7.63 5.67
CA SER A 24 1.53 8.35 4.54
C SER A 24 2.76 7.62 4.01
N GLU A 25 3.59 7.04 4.89
CA GLU A 25 4.73 6.22 4.52
C GLU A 25 4.30 5.00 3.70
N HIS A 26 3.32 4.23 4.19
CA HIS A 26 2.82 3.06 3.47
C HIS A 26 2.23 3.42 2.11
N ILE A 27 1.46 4.51 2.00
CA ILE A 27 0.94 5.00 0.72
C ILE A 27 2.10 5.37 -0.23
N GLY A 28 3.12 6.05 0.27
CA GLY A 28 4.30 6.42 -0.52
C GLY A 28 5.03 5.18 -1.07
N LYS A 29 5.18 4.13 -0.25
CA LYS A 29 5.79 2.87 -0.67
C LYS A 29 4.94 2.12 -1.71
N ILE A 30 3.62 2.09 -1.53
CA ILE A 30 2.69 1.52 -2.51
C ILE A 30 2.83 2.21 -3.86
N ASN A 31 2.78 3.55 -3.90
CA ASN A 31 2.90 4.30 -5.14
C ASN A 31 4.24 4.04 -5.84
N THR A 32 5.34 4.07 -5.08
CA THR A 32 6.67 3.77 -5.61
C THR A 32 6.75 2.35 -6.18
N GLY A 33 6.18 1.36 -5.47
CA GLY A 33 6.13 -0.03 -5.92
C GLY A 33 5.28 -0.20 -7.19
N ILE A 34 4.13 0.48 -7.29
CA ILE A 34 3.27 0.47 -8.48
C ILE A 34 4.00 1.06 -9.69
N ASP A 35 4.71 2.17 -9.51
CA ASP A 35 5.48 2.81 -10.59
C ASP A 35 6.59 1.87 -11.07
N ALA A 36 7.38 1.30 -10.15
CA ALA A 36 8.44 0.36 -10.48
C ALA A 36 7.91 -0.89 -11.20
N MET A 37 6.83 -1.48 -10.67
CA MET A 37 6.14 -2.63 -11.28
C MET A 37 5.62 -2.29 -12.68
N THR A 38 5.08 -1.09 -12.87
CA THR A 38 4.56 -0.62 -14.16
C THR A 38 5.69 -0.51 -15.19
N GLU A 39 6.85 0.01 -14.80
CA GLU A 39 8.03 0.07 -15.66
C GLU A 39 8.59 -1.32 -15.98
N ALA A 40 8.68 -2.23 -14.99
CA ALA A 40 9.06 -3.62 -15.23
C ALA A 40 8.10 -4.31 -16.22
N ARG A 41 6.80 -4.08 -16.06
CA ARG A 41 5.76 -4.61 -16.96
C ARG A 41 5.89 -4.06 -18.37
N LYS A 42 6.17 -2.76 -18.53
CA LYS A 42 6.42 -2.14 -19.84
C LYS A 42 7.59 -2.82 -20.56
N LYS A 43 8.70 -3.04 -19.85
CA LYS A 43 9.88 -3.74 -20.39
C LYS A 43 9.56 -5.19 -20.78
N ALA A 44 8.86 -5.91 -19.92
CA ALA A 44 8.45 -7.29 -20.20
C ALA A 44 7.56 -7.39 -21.46
N ASN A 45 6.64 -6.44 -21.64
CA ASN A 45 5.72 -6.44 -22.79
C ASN A 45 6.38 -6.17 -24.14
N GLN A 46 7.56 -5.54 -24.15
CA GLN A 46 8.33 -5.30 -25.38
C GLN A 46 9.06 -6.56 -25.87
N MET A 47 9.08 -7.64 -25.09
CA MET A 47 9.71 -8.89 -25.49
C MET A 47 8.81 -9.66 -26.48
N GLU A 48 9.33 -9.91 -27.68
CA GLU A 48 8.61 -10.64 -28.74
C GLU A 48 8.44 -12.14 -28.44
N ASN A 49 9.48 -12.76 -27.85
CA ASN A 49 9.44 -14.17 -27.49
C ASN A 49 8.60 -14.37 -26.23
N VAL A 50 7.57 -15.21 -26.33
CA VAL A 50 6.60 -15.47 -25.27
C VAL A 50 7.24 -16.10 -24.04
N ASP A 51 8.19 -17.03 -24.22
CA ASP A 51 8.86 -17.70 -23.11
C ASP A 51 9.69 -16.69 -22.30
N LYS A 52 10.50 -15.87 -22.99
CA LYS A 52 11.28 -14.79 -22.35
C LYS A 52 10.39 -13.78 -21.64
N ARG A 53 9.25 -13.43 -22.24
CA ARG A 53 8.26 -12.57 -21.60
C ARG A 53 7.70 -13.21 -20.33
N ALA A 54 7.36 -14.49 -20.36
CA ALA A 54 6.86 -15.20 -19.18
C ALA A 54 7.88 -15.20 -18.02
N PHE A 55 9.15 -15.51 -18.30
CA PHE A 55 10.21 -15.41 -17.29
C PHE A 55 10.37 -13.98 -16.77
N SER A 56 10.34 -12.97 -17.64
CA SER A 56 10.40 -11.56 -17.23
C SER A 56 9.25 -11.17 -16.29
N TYR A 57 8.02 -11.62 -16.57
CA TYR A 57 6.90 -11.41 -15.65
C TYR A 57 7.11 -12.10 -14.30
N CYS A 58 7.58 -13.35 -14.30
CA CYS A 58 7.83 -14.12 -13.09
C CYS A 58 8.91 -13.48 -12.21
N ASP A 59 10.00 -13.03 -12.82
CA ASP A 59 11.21 -12.65 -12.09
C ASP A 59 11.33 -11.13 -11.87
N GLN A 60 10.65 -10.32 -12.68
CA GLN A 60 10.77 -8.86 -12.64
C GLN A 60 9.46 -8.15 -12.28
N VAL A 61 8.29 -8.70 -12.62
CA VAL A 61 7.00 -8.04 -12.34
C VAL A 61 6.36 -8.57 -11.06
N LYS A 62 6.25 -9.89 -10.94
CA LYS A 62 5.60 -10.57 -9.81
C LYS A 62 6.22 -10.21 -8.45
N PRO A 63 7.54 -10.05 -8.27
CA PRO A 63 8.11 -9.75 -6.95
C PRO A 63 7.58 -8.45 -6.33
N HIS A 64 7.21 -7.47 -7.14
CA HIS A 64 6.61 -6.22 -6.65
C HIS A 64 5.25 -6.43 -5.99
N PHE A 65 4.54 -7.50 -6.32
CA PHE A 65 3.20 -7.75 -5.77
C PHE A 65 3.27 -8.00 -4.27
N GLU A 66 4.31 -8.71 -3.80
CA GLU A 66 4.49 -9.01 -2.38
C GLU A 66 4.79 -7.74 -1.57
N GLU A 67 5.63 -6.85 -2.10
CA GLU A 67 5.97 -5.58 -1.45
C GLU A 67 4.77 -4.63 -1.39
N ILE A 68 4.07 -4.45 -2.52
CA ILE A 68 2.86 -3.61 -2.56
C ILE A 68 1.80 -4.18 -1.61
N ARG A 69 1.56 -5.50 -1.66
CA ARG A 69 0.61 -6.17 -0.80
C ARG A 69 0.94 -5.99 0.68
N TYR A 70 2.21 -6.14 1.07
CA TYR A 70 2.63 -5.95 2.45
C TYR A 70 2.18 -4.59 3.00
N HIS A 71 2.36 -3.52 2.21
CA HIS A 71 1.93 -2.19 2.62
C HIS A 71 0.41 -2.00 2.61
N CYS A 72 -0.31 -2.58 1.65
CA CYS A 72 -1.78 -2.60 1.66
C CYS A 72 -2.33 -3.32 2.88
N ASP A 73 -1.80 -4.50 3.21
CA ASP A 73 -2.22 -5.30 4.37
C ASP A 73 -1.94 -4.54 5.69
N LYS A 74 -0.86 -3.74 5.77
CA LYS A 74 -0.61 -2.86 6.92
C LYS A 74 -1.60 -1.71 7.00
N LEU A 75 -1.96 -1.09 5.87
CA LEU A 75 -2.97 -0.03 5.83
C LEU A 75 -4.36 -0.55 6.25
N GLU A 76 -4.74 -1.75 5.82
CA GLU A 76 -6.01 -2.39 6.18
C GLU A 76 -6.18 -2.53 7.71
N LEU A 77 -5.07 -2.73 8.45
CA LEU A 77 -5.06 -2.81 9.92
C LEU A 77 -5.10 -1.45 10.61
N LEU A 78 -4.67 -0.38 9.93
CA LEU A 78 -4.56 0.97 10.50
C LEU A 78 -5.79 1.83 10.19
N VAL A 79 -6.47 1.55 9.09
CA VAL A 79 -7.64 2.31 8.61
C VAL A 79 -8.92 1.66 9.11
N ASP A 80 -9.86 2.51 9.53
CA ASP A 80 -11.20 2.09 9.92
C ASP A 80 -11.90 1.31 8.80
N ASP A 81 -12.69 0.31 9.19
CA ASP A 81 -13.46 -0.53 8.29
C ASP A 81 -14.45 0.26 7.45
N GLU A 82 -15.11 1.26 8.05
CA GLU A 82 -16.15 2.05 7.38
C GLU A 82 -15.62 2.92 6.22
N ILE A 83 -14.32 3.20 6.21
CA ILE A 83 -13.66 4.09 5.24
C ILE A 83 -12.88 3.27 4.18
N TRP A 84 -12.65 1.99 4.43
CA TRP A 84 -11.85 1.15 3.54
C TRP A 84 -12.67 0.77 2.29
N PRO A 85 -12.22 1.12 1.07
CA PRO A 85 -13.06 1.03 -0.14
C PRO A 85 -13.21 -0.40 -0.70
N LEU A 86 -12.46 -1.36 -0.19
CA LEU A 86 -12.45 -2.75 -0.65
C LEU A 86 -12.89 -3.67 0.47
N THR A 87 -13.54 -4.78 0.15
CA THR A 87 -13.91 -5.80 1.13
C THR A 87 -12.65 -6.37 1.79
N LYS A 88 -12.58 -6.34 3.13
CA LYS A 88 -11.44 -6.84 3.90
C LYS A 88 -11.30 -8.35 3.80
N TYR A 89 -10.10 -8.86 4.03
CA TYR A 89 -9.86 -10.31 3.97
C TYR A 89 -10.75 -11.10 4.93
N ARG A 90 -11.07 -10.52 6.09
CA ARG A 90 -11.98 -11.12 7.06
C ARG A 90 -13.39 -11.29 6.48
N GLU A 91 -13.90 -10.27 5.81
CA GLU A 91 -15.23 -10.27 5.21
C GLU A 91 -15.30 -11.21 3.99
N LEU A 92 -14.22 -11.25 3.19
CA LEU A 92 -14.11 -12.17 2.05
C LEU A 92 -14.08 -13.64 2.48
N LEU A 93 -13.40 -13.95 3.59
CA LEU A 93 -13.19 -15.33 4.05
C LEU A 93 -14.23 -15.79 5.07
N PHE A 94 -14.86 -14.87 5.78
CA PHE A 94 -15.81 -15.15 6.86
C PHE A 94 -16.99 -14.18 6.76
N THR A 95 -17.94 -14.52 5.89
CA THR A 95 -19.26 -13.88 5.84
C THR A 95 -20.13 -14.39 6.99
N ARG A 96 -19.96 -13.85 8.20
CA ARG A 96 -20.93 -13.98 9.32
C ARG A 96 -20.95 -12.76 10.21
#